data_AF-A0A023FTX4-F1
#
_entry.id   AF-A0A023FTX4-F1
#
_cell.length_a   1.000
_cell.length_b   1.000
_cell.length_c   1.000
_cell.angle_alpha   90.00
_cell.angle_beta   90.00
_cell.angle_gamma   90.00
#
_symmetry.space_group_name_H-M   'P 1'
#
loop_
_entity.id
_entity.type
_entity.pdbx_description
1 polymer ?
#
loop_
_entity_poly.entity_id
_entity_poly.type
_entity_poly.pdbx_seq_one_letter_code
_entity_poly.pdbx_strand_id
1 'polypeptide(L)'
;MFLVFVVAAGVFLSMGLGGTQPTTVTEKCPDPGTPLPSRYPKLILKGYAESCTCNLTGGKTGHHADGTKCFGVQDGRRGIGNCSSGVCKLTVSTFGCAGKNGTEKGSTIKDESCFFECTYEDGRKEWAFLPDGSSCVNKDDDDNHKNGTCKHRPRRDRADQNETVCFPNDQLHLVGLLNQPPPRAGLCLWMAIKLDMLLFQ
;
A
#
# COMPACT_ATOMS: atom_id res chain seq x y z
N MET A 1 -50.15 -41.94 -70.24
CA MET A 1 -49.97 -40.83 -69.26
C MET A 1 -51.14 -40.96 -68.28
N PHE A 2 -51.09 -41.57 -67.08
CA PHE A 2 -50.14 -41.53 -65.95
C PHE A 2 -49.81 -40.08 -65.57
N LEU A 3 -50.09 -39.51 -64.39
CA LEU A 3 -50.27 -40.05 -63.03
C LEU A 3 -51.16 -39.14 -62.15
N VAL A 4 -51.86 -39.74 -61.19
CA VAL A 4 -52.49 -39.12 -60.01
C VAL A 4 -51.40 -38.86 -58.96
N PHE A 5 -51.40 -37.70 -58.28
CA PHE A 5 -50.60 -37.49 -57.07
C PHE A 5 -51.41 -36.86 -55.93
N VAL A 6 -51.47 -37.62 -54.85
CA VAL A 6 -51.92 -37.29 -53.49
C VAL A 6 -50.72 -36.73 -52.72
N VAL A 7 -50.87 -35.60 -52.00
CA VAL A 7 -49.95 -35.18 -50.91
C VAL A 7 -50.80 -34.39 -49.89
N ALA A 8 -51.33 -35.04 -48.86
CA ALA A 8 -50.74 -35.25 -47.52
C ALA A 8 -50.64 -33.96 -46.69
N ALA A 9 -51.49 -33.89 -45.66
CA ALA A 9 -51.47 -32.90 -44.59
C ALA A 9 -50.16 -32.99 -43.79
N GLY A 10 -49.51 -31.85 -43.56
CA GLY A 10 -48.38 -31.70 -42.65
C GLY A 10 -48.67 -30.56 -41.67
N VAL A 11 -49.21 -30.92 -40.50
CA VAL A 11 -49.33 -30.03 -39.35
C VAL A 11 -47.92 -29.79 -38.79
N PHE A 12 -47.38 -28.59 -38.94
CA PHE A 12 -46.17 -28.20 -38.23
C PHE A 12 -46.51 -27.88 -36.77
N LEU A 13 -46.34 -28.89 -35.91
CA LEU A 13 -46.17 -28.70 -34.47
C LEU A 13 -44.79 -28.07 -34.22
N SER A 14 -44.73 -26.75 -34.16
CA SER A 14 -43.55 -26.05 -33.62
C SER A 14 -43.54 -26.19 -32.09
N MET A 15 -43.03 -27.32 -31.60
CA MET A 15 -42.61 -27.43 -30.21
C MET A 15 -41.35 -26.58 -30.01
N GLY A 16 -41.50 -25.58 -29.15
CA GLY A 16 -40.56 -25.20 -28.10
C GLY A 16 -39.08 -25.09 -28.45
N LEU A 17 -38.58 -23.86 -28.37
CA LEU A 17 -37.45 -23.61 -27.47
C LEU A 17 -37.60 -22.19 -26.94
N GLY A 18 -38.13 -22.09 -25.72
CA GLY A 18 -38.12 -20.85 -24.97
C GLY A 18 -36.69 -20.33 -24.93
N GLY A 19 -36.50 -19.16 -25.54
CA GLY A 19 -35.27 -18.40 -25.37
C GLY A 19 -35.16 -18.07 -23.89
N THR A 20 -34.39 -18.87 -23.16
CA THR A 20 -33.75 -18.39 -21.95
C THR A 20 -32.79 -17.32 -22.41
N GLN A 21 -33.31 -16.10 -22.46
CA GLN A 21 -32.51 -14.89 -22.39
C GLN A 21 -31.44 -15.17 -21.33
N PRO A 22 -30.14 -15.13 -21.67
CA PRO A 22 -29.11 -15.32 -20.67
C PRO A 22 -29.34 -14.21 -19.65
N THR A 23 -29.91 -14.58 -18.50
CA THR A 23 -29.95 -13.70 -17.36
C THR A 23 -28.49 -13.40 -17.10
N THR A 24 -28.05 -12.21 -17.45
CA THR A 24 -26.74 -11.70 -17.06
C THR A 24 -26.79 -11.54 -15.55
N VAL A 25 -26.65 -12.67 -14.85
CA VAL A 25 -26.25 -12.67 -13.46
C VAL A 25 -24.85 -12.10 -13.54
N THR A 26 -24.73 -10.80 -13.30
CA THR A 26 -23.47 -10.16 -12.98
C THR A 26 -23.04 -10.82 -11.68
N GLU A 27 -22.40 -11.98 -11.81
CA GLU A 27 -21.89 -12.77 -10.70
C GLU A 27 -20.97 -11.85 -9.90
N LYS A 28 -21.45 -11.43 -8.73
CA LYS A 28 -20.72 -10.51 -7.88
C LYS A 28 -19.56 -11.26 -7.25
N CYS A 29 -18.40 -10.61 -7.20
CA CYS A 29 -17.28 -11.16 -6.44
C CYS A 29 -17.69 -11.38 -4.99
N PRO A 30 -17.26 -12.49 -4.36
CA PRO A 30 -17.46 -12.68 -2.93
C PRO A 30 -16.80 -11.54 -2.15
N ASP A 31 -17.30 -11.28 -0.93
CA ASP A 31 -16.74 -10.24 -0.09
C ASP A 31 -15.24 -10.47 0.14
N PRO A 32 -14.42 -9.41 0.07
CA PRO A 32 -12.99 -9.56 0.16
C PRO A 32 -12.55 -9.93 1.58
N GLY A 33 -12.23 -11.21 1.75
CA GLY A 33 -11.47 -11.74 2.87
C GLY A 33 -10.09 -12.16 2.37
N THR A 34 -9.17 -11.22 2.19
CA THR A 34 -7.89 -11.57 1.58
C THR A 34 -6.87 -12.01 2.64
N PRO A 35 -6.37 -13.26 2.59
CA PRO A 35 -5.28 -13.69 3.44
C PRO A 35 -3.98 -13.10 2.91
N LEU A 36 -3.30 -12.27 3.69
CA LEU A 36 -1.97 -11.80 3.33
C LEU A 36 -0.98 -12.97 3.39
N PRO A 37 -0.12 -13.15 2.36
CA PRO A 37 0.92 -14.17 2.42
C PRO A 37 1.91 -13.81 3.53
N SER A 38 1.99 -14.65 4.55
CA SER A 38 2.96 -14.56 5.64
C SER A 38 3.49 -15.96 5.95
N ARG A 39 4.77 -16.06 6.33
CA ARG A 39 5.40 -17.31 6.83
C ARG A 39 4.80 -17.78 8.17
N TYR A 40 3.98 -16.95 8.82
CA TYR A 40 3.28 -17.18 10.10
C TYR A 40 1.82 -16.65 9.97
N PRO A 41 0.91 -16.82 10.96
CA PRO A 41 -0.54 -16.94 10.72
C PRO A 41 -1.11 -15.82 9.82
N LYS A 42 -1.92 -16.24 8.85
CA LYS A 42 -2.50 -15.39 7.79
C LYS A 42 -3.17 -14.15 8.40
N LEU A 43 -2.61 -12.97 8.14
CA LEU A 43 -3.28 -11.71 8.48
C LEU A 43 -4.40 -11.49 7.46
N ILE A 44 -5.65 -11.68 7.89
CA ILE A 44 -6.82 -11.45 7.03
C ILE A 44 -7.29 -10.01 7.29
N LEU A 45 -7.03 -9.11 6.33
CA LEU A 45 -7.61 -7.77 6.36
C LEU A 45 -9.02 -7.84 5.76
N LYS A 46 -10.01 -8.02 6.62
CA LYS A 46 -11.42 -8.05 6.21
C LYS A 46 -11.79 -6.74 5.53
N GLY A 47 -12.45 -6.83 4.37
CA GLY A 47 -12.97 -5.68 3.64
C GLY A 47 -12.00 -5.08 2.61
N TYR A 48 -10.79 -5.61 2.48
CA TYR A 48 -9.80 -5.16 1.48
C TYR A 48 -9.58 -6.23 0.41
N ALA A 49 -9.82 -5.89 -0.85
CA ALA A 49 -9.57 -6.77 -1.99
C ALA A 49 -8.13 -6.64 -2.51
N GLU A 50 -7.48 -7.74 -2.88
CA GLU A 50 -6.18 -7.72 -3.57
C GLU A 50 -6.28 -7.20 -5.02
N SER A 51 -7.45 -7.38 -5.63
CA SER A 51 -7.79 -6.89 -6.95
C SER A 51 -9.27 -6.49 -6.97
N CYS A 52 -9.63 -5.55 -7.84
CA CYS A 52 -11.02 -5.20 -8.08
C CYS A 52 -11.75 -6.16 -9.05
N THR A 53 -11.01 -7.16 -9.53
CA THR A 53 -11.52 -8.28 -10.32
C THR A 53 -11.36 -9.58 -9.57
N CYS A 54 -12.27 -10.53 -9.80
CA CYS A 54 -12.16 -11.89 -9.32
C CYS A 54 -12.44 -12.89 -10.45
N ASN A 55 -11.87 -14.09 -10.34
CA ASN A 55 -12.21 -15.18 -11.25
C ASN A 55 -13.41 -15.94 -10.69
N LEU A 56 -14.45 -16.06 -11.51
CA LEU A 56 -15.67 -16.79 -11.20
C LEU A 56 -15.62 -18.18 -11.84
N THR A 57 -16.48 -19.08 -11.35
CA THR A 57 -16.67 -20.40 -11.94
C THR A 57 -17.02 -20.30 -13.43
N GLY A 58 -16.38 -21.14 -14.25
CA GLY A 58 -16.59 -21.13 -15.71
C GLY A 58 -15.72 -20.13 -16.47
N GLY A 59 -14.64 -19.61 -15.87
CA GLY A 59 -13.66 -18.76 -16.55
C GLY A 59 -14.12 -17.33 -16.80
N LYS A 60 -15.24 -16.93 -16.19
CA LYS A 60 -15.74 -15.54 -16.24
C LYS A 60 -14.97 -14.67 -15.24
N THR A 61 -14.83 -13.39 -15.57
CA THR A 61 -14.28 -12.39 -14.66
C THR A 61 -15.41 -11.60 -14.04
N GLY A 62 -15.46 -11.58 -12.71
CA GLY A 62 -16.36 -10.74 -11.92
C GLY A 62 -15.68 -9.45 -11.49
N HIS A 63 -16.47 -8.49 -11.03
CA HIS A 63 -15.99 -7.23 -10.46
C HIS A 63 -16.47 -7.08 -9.02
N HIS A 64 -15.60 -6.56 -8.16
CA HIS A 64 -16.02 -6.05 -6.86
C HIS A 64 -16.83 -4.76 -7.05
N ALA A 65 -17.69 -4.45 -6.09
CA ALA A 65 -18.51 -3.24 -6.14
C ALA A 65 -17.64 -1.98 -6.14
N ASP A 66 -18.12 -0.94 -6.82
CA ASP A 66 -17.47 0.37 -6.73
C ASP A 66 -17.46 0.84 -5.27
N GLY A 67 -16.32 1.38 -4.83
CA GLY A 67 -16.09 1.77 -3.44
C GLY A 67 -15.49 0.68 -2.54
N THR A 68 -15.42 -0.58 -2.98
CA THR A 68 -14.72 -1.64 -2.22
C THR A 68 -13.25 -1.25 -2.02
N LYS A 69 -12.74 -1.32 -0.79
CA LYS A 69 -11.34 -1.04 -0.50
C LYS A 69 -10.45 -2.07 -1.19
N CYS A 70 -9.36 -1.62 -1.78
CA CYS A 70 -8.45 -2.48 -2.53
C CYS A 70 -6.99 -2.11 -2.30
N PHE A 71 -6.12 -3.10 -2.48
CA PHE A 71 -4.68 -2.87 -2.64
C PHE A 71 -4.37 -2.77 -4.13
N GLY A 72 -3.73 -1.66 -4.54
CA GLY A 72 -3.39 -1.43 -5.93
C GLY A 72 -1.93 -1.01 -6.09
N VAL A 73 -1.47 -1.03 -7.34
CA VAL A 73 -0.21 -0.39 -7.73
C VAL A 73 -0.52 0.61 -8.83
N GLN A 74 -0.16 1.88 -8.61
CA GLN A 74 -0.29 2.96 -9.59
C GLN A 74 1.05 3.69 -9.66
N ASP A 75 1.57 3.89 -10.87
CA ASP A 75 2.87 4.53 -11.11
C ASP A 75 4.03 3.89 -10.30
N GLY A 76 4.00 2.56 -10.18
CA GLY A 76 4.99 1.78 -9.41
C GLY A 76 4.84 1.89 -7.88
N ARG A 77 3.85 2.62 -7.37
CA ARG A 77 3.58 2.78 -5.94
C ARG A 77 2.46 1.86 -5.49
N ARG A 78 2.71 1.04 -4.48
CA ARG A 78 1.68 0.22 -3.83
C ARG A 78 0.91 1.08 -2.83
N GLY A 79 -0.41 0.99 -2.83
CA GLY A 79 -1.24 1.77 -1.92
C GLY A 79 -2.63 1.20 -1.72
N ILE A 80 -3.41 1.90 -0.90
CA ILE A 80 -4.82 1.60 -0.66
C ILE A 80 -5.68 2.51 -1.53
N GLY A 81 -6.62 1.89 -2.23
CA GLY A 81 -7.55 2.57 -3.10
C GLY A 81 -8.99 2.14 -2.87
N ASN A 82 -9.84 2.55 -3.80
CA ASN A 82 -11.18 2.03 -3.94
C ASN A 82 -11.38 1.48 -5.35
N CYS A 83 -12.15 0.40 -5.46
CA CYS A 83 -12.54 -0.13 -6.75
C CYS A 83 -13.45 0.86 -7.49
N SER A 84 -13.17 1.05 -8.77
CA SER A 84 -13.99 1.83 -9.69
C SER A 84 -13.91 1.17 -11.06
N SER A 85 -15.03 0.64 -11.54
CA SER A 85 -15.13 -0.05 -12.84
C SER A 85 -14.12 -1.19 -13.00
N GLY A 86 -13.93 -1.99 -11.94
CA GLY A 86 -13.00 -3.13 -11.95
C GLY A 86 -11.52 -2.78 -11.81
N VAL A 87 -11.17 -1.50 -11.62
CA VAL A 87 -9.79 -1.03 -11.40
C VAL A 87 -9.64 -0.46 -10.00
N CYS A 88 -8.52 -0.75 -9.32
CA CYS A 88 -8.21 -0.15 -8.02
C CYS A 88 -7.65 1.26 -8.22
N LYS A 89 -8.45 2.29 -7.94
CA LYS A 89 -8.00 3.68 -7.96
C LYS A 89 -7.37 4.01 -6.61
N LEU A 90 -6.05 4.21 -6.59
CA LEU A 90 -5.36 4.57 -5.35
C LEU A 90 -5.87 5.89 -4.81
N THR A 91 -5.98 5.98 -3.49
CA THR A 91 -6.25 7.25 -2.84
C THR A 91 -5.06 8.17 -3.12
N VAL A 92 -5.31 9.32 -3.74
CA VAL A 92 -4.26 10.30 -4.03
C VAL A 92 -3.61 10.68 -2.71
N SER A 93 -2.31 10.40 -2.59
CA SER A 93 -1.53 10.88 -1.46
C SER A 93 -1.49 12.40 -1.55
N THR A 94 -2.03 13.08 -0.56
CA THR A 94 -1.91 14.54 -0.43
C THR A 94 -0.53 14.91 0.14
N PHE A 95 0.50 14.14 -0.17
CA PHE A 95 1.85 14.38 0.30
C PHE A 95 2.51 15.51 -0.51
N GLY A 96 2.98 16.52 0.20
CA GLY A 96 3.73 17.64 -0.37
C GLY A 96 3.27 18.97 0.23
N CYS A 97 4.07 19.57 1.10
CA CYS A 97 3.90 20.97 1.46
C CYS A 97 5.11 21.72 0.94
N ALA A 98 5.18 21.86 -0.39
CA ALA A 98 6.40 22.31 -1.07
C ALA A 98 6.86 23.67 -0.55
N GLY A 99 8.11 23.74 -0.08
CA GLY A 99 8.70 24.96 0.46
C GLY A 99 8.16 25.40 1.83
N LYS A 100 7.34 24.59 2.49
CA LYS A 100 6.82 24.87 3.84
C LYS A 100 7.52 24.00 4.89
N ASN A 101 7.60 24.50 6.12
CA ASN A 101 8.21 23.82 7.27
C ASN A 101 7.23 23.61 8.44
N GLY A 102 5.96 23.99 8.27
CA GLY A 102 4.92 23.82 9.26
C GLY A 102 4.69 25.04 10.16
N THR A 103 5.54 26.07 10.06
CA THR A 103 5.40 27.32 10.84
C THR A 103 4.59 28.40 10.13
N GLU A 104 4.28 28.20 8.84
CA GLU A 104 3.56 29.16 8.04
C GLU A 104 2.07 29.24 8.42
N LYS A 105 1.43 30.37 8.10
CA LYS A 105 -0.02 30.52 8.23
C LYS A 105 -0.75 29.45 7.40
N GLY A 106 -1.71 28.77 8.03
CA GLY A 106 -2.46 27.67 7.40
C GLY A 106 -1.76 26.31 7.50
N SER A 107 -0.63 26.23 8.20
CA SER A 107 0.01 24.97 8.59
C SER A 107 -0.44 24.54 9.99
N THR A 108 -0.65 23.24 10.19
CA THR A 108 -0.96 22.63 11.49
C THR A 108 0.07 21.54 11.76
N ILE A 109 0.91 21.73 12.79
CA ILE A 109 1.89 20.74 13.21
C ILE A 109 1.20 19.64 14.03
N LYS A 110 1.58 18.39 13.79
CA LYS A 110 1.24 17.24 14.64
C LYS A 110 2.47 16.84 15.45
N ASP A 111 2.60 17.47 16.62
CA ASP A 111 3.78 17.35 17.47
C ASP A 111 4.07 15.90 17.91
N GLU A 112 3.05 15.05 17.94
CA GLU A 112 3.20 13.62 18.23
C GLU A 112 3.81 12.77 17.11
N SER A 113 3.85 13.27 15.87
CA SER A 113 4.09 12.40 14.70
C SER A 113 5.05 12.97 13.66
N CYS A 114 5.75 14.06 13.98
CA CYS A 114 6.75 14.67 13.09
C CYS A 114 6.27 14.94 11.66
N PHE A 115 4.99 15.29 11.52
CA PHE A 115 4.42 15.77 10.28
C PHE A 115 3.57 17.00 10.52
N PHE A 116 3.32 17.75 9.46
CA PHE A 116 2.42 18.88 9.48
C PHE A 116 1.50 18.83 8.28
N GLU A 117 0.31 19.36 8.46
CA GLU A 117 -0.64 19.60 7.38
C GLU A 117 -0.50 21.04 6.91
N CYS A 118 -0.62 21.29 5.62
CA CYS A 118 -0.70 22.64 5.06
C CYS A 118 -1.98 22.78 4.24
N THR A 119 -2.60 23.96 4.34
CA THR A 119 -3.75 24.35 3.52
C THR A 119 -3.31 25.42 2.51
N TYR A 120 -3.63 25.21 1.24
CA TYR A 120 -3.41 26.18 0.17
C TYR A 120 -4.62 27.12 0.01
N GLU A 121 -4.44 28.21 -0.73
CA GLU A 121 -5.49 29.21 -0.96
C GLU A 121 -6.71 28.65 -1.72
N ASP A 122 -6.51 27.61 -2.53
CA ASP A 122 -7.56 26.86 -3.23
C ASP A 122 -8.34 25.89 -2.30
N GLY A 123 -8.01 25.85 -1.01
CA GLY A 123 -8.62 24.98 -0.01
C GLY A 123 -8.08 23.55 0.01
N ARG A 124 -7.13 23.21 -0.86
CA ARG A 124 -6.47 21.90 -0.86
C ARG A 124 -5.63 21.72 0.39
N LYS A 125 -5.74 20.54 0.99
CA LYS A 125 -4.95 20.14 2.16
C LYS A 125 -3.92 19.11 1.75
N GLU A 126 -2.66 19.40 2.04
CA GLU A 126 -1.55 18.49 1.86
C GLU A 126 -0.82 18.30 3.19
N TRP A 127 0.10 17.33 3.25
CA TRP A 127 0.92 17.09 4.44
C TRP A 127 2.37 16.82 4.06
N ALA A 128 3.29 17.12 4.96
CA ALA A 128 4.70 16.78 4.81
C ALA A 128 5.33 16.47 6.17
N PHE A 129 6.50 15.85 6.16
CA PHE A 129 7.27 15.60 7.37
C PHE A 129 7.95 16.88 7.86
N LEU A 130 8.07 17.01 9.18
CA LEU A 130 8.86 18.07 9.79
C LEU A 130 10.34 17.86 9.45
N PRO A 131 11.14 18.94 9.36
CA PRO A 131 12.57 18.80 9.12
C PRO A 131 13.28 18.11 10.30
N ASP A 132 14.38 17.41 9.99
CA ASP A 132 15.27 16.83 10.99
C ASP A 132 15.71 17.90 12.01
N GLY A 133 15.58 17.59 13.30
CA GLY A 133 15.89 18.50 14.40
C GLY A 133 14.68 19.23 14.98
N SER A 134 13.50 19.11 14.36
CA SER A 134 12.26 19.69 14.91
C SER A 134 11.90 19.06 16.25
N SER A 135 11.43 19.86 17.21
CA SER A 135 10.92 19.35 18.48
C SER A 135 9.62 18.59 18.28
N CYS A 136 9.44 17.49 19.02
CA CYS A 136 8.23 16.69 19.01
C CYS A 136 7.96 16.10 20.41
N VAL A 137 6.79 15.49 20.60
CA VAL A 137 6.44 14.78 21.83
C VAL A 137 6.24 13.32 21.50
N ASN A 138 7.15 12.46 21.95
CA ASN A 138 7.01 11.02 21.77
C ASN A 138 5.96 10.51 22.77
N LYS A 139 4.92 9.85 22.23
CA LYS A 139 3.81 9.26 22.98
C LYS A 139 3.74 7.74 22.77
N ASP A 140 4.88 7.09 22.52
CA ASP A 140 4.92 5.62 22.37
C ASP A 140 4.62 4.92 23.72
N ASP A 141 4.75 5.65 24.83
CA ASP A 141 4.33 5.27 26.17
C ASP A 141 3.22 6.20 26.63
N ASP A 142 1.98 5.68 26.72
CA ASP A 142 0.75 6.44 27.00
C ASP A 142 0.83 7.23 28.33
N ASP A 143 1.58 6.72 29.31
CA ASP A 143 1.70 7.33 30.64
C ASP A 143 2.97 8.19 30.79
N ASN A 144 3.87 8.16 29.80
CA ASN A 144 5.18 8.81 29.89
C ASN A 144 5.56 9.52 28.59
N HIS A 145 4.82 10.59 28.30
CA HIS A 145 5.14 11.49 27.20
C HIS A 145 6.54 12.09 27.38
N LYS A 146 7.42 11.84 26.42
CA LYS A 146 8.80 12.35 26.44
C LYS A 146 9.00 13.43 25.40
N ASN A 147 9.73 14.46 25.76
CA ASN A 147 10.25 15.41 24.79
C ASN A 147 11.19 14.68 23.83
N GLY A 148 10.96 14.89 22.55
CA GLY A 148 11.70 14.24 21.48
C GLY A 148 12.15 15.21 20.41
N THR A 149 12.85 14.64 19.44
CA THR A 149 13.31 15.32 18.24
C THR A 149 13.01 14.48 17.02
N CYS A 150 12.51 15.11 15.96
CA CYS A 150 12.28 14.48 14.67
C CYS A 150 13.62 14.12 14.03
N LYS A 151 13.83 12.84 13.73
CA LYS A 151 15.07 12.34 13.10
C LYS A 151 14.76 11.31 12.02
N HIS A 152 15.66 11.23 11.04
CA HIS A 152 15.65 10.16 10.05
C HIS A 152 16.21 8.85 10.61
N ARG A 153 15.53 7.74 10.32
CA ARG A 153 16.07 6.39 10.51
C ARG A 153 16.72 5.91 9.22
N PRO A 154 18.04 5.71 9.21
CA PRO A 154 18.75 5.18 8.06
C PRO A 154 18.12 3.85 7.62
N ARG A 155 17.93 3.68 6.30
CA ARG A 155 17.45 2.43 5.65
C ARG A 155 16.00 2.01 5.96
N ARG A 156 15.31 2.64 6.91
CA ARG A 156 13.90 2.37 7.20
C ARG A 156 13.00 3.47 6.65
N ASP A 157 13.40 4.72 6.84
CA ASP A 157 12.58 5.87 6.48
C ASP A 157 12.79 6.25 5.01
N ARG A 158 11.73 6.78 4.42
CA ARG A 158 11.72 7.22 3.02
C ARG A 158 12.57 8.47 2.81
N ALA A 159 13.78 8.24 2.30
CA ALA A 159 14.68 9.32 1.90
C ALA A 159 14.09 10.21 0.78
N ASP A 160 13.25 9.68 -0.10
CA ASP A 160 12.61 10.45 -1.18
C ASP A 160 11.56 11.46 -0.68
N GLN A 161 11.10 11.30 0.55
CA GLN A 161 10.07 12.13 1.18
C GLN A 161 10.58 12.90 2.40
N ASN A 162 11.88 12.78 2.73
CA ASN A 162 12.44 13.27 3.99
C ASN A 162 11.59 12.83 5.20
N GLU A 163 11.24 11.55 5.27
CA GLU A 163 10.48 11.01 6.40
C GLU A 163 11.27 11.08 7.70
N THR A 164 10.72 11.78 8.70
CA THR A 164 11.27 11.86 10.05
C THR A 164 10.31 11.24 11.06
N VAL A 165 10.85 10.66 12.13
CA VAL A 165 10.09 10.09 13.24
C VAL A 165 10.50 10.74 14.55
N CYS A 166 9.57 10.84 15.50
CA CYS A 166 9.82 11.44 16.81
C CYS A 166 10.63 10.50 17.70
N PHE A 167 11.88 10.84 17.98
CA PHE A 167 12.74 10.10 18.90
C PHE A 167 12.78 10.77 20.26
N PRO A 168 12.56 10.03 21.37
CA PRO A 168 12.82 10.55 22.71
C PRO A 168 14.26 11.08 22.84
N ASN A 169 14.42 12.24 23.47
CA ASN A 169 15.74 12.90 23.54
C ASN A 169 16.79 12.07 24.31
N ASP A 170 16.35 11.27 25.29
CA ASP A 170 17.18 10.30 26.03
C ASP A 170 17.67 9.14 25.15
N GLN A 171 17.03 8.89 24.01
CA GLN A 171 17.34 7.79 23.07
C GLN A 171 18.01 8.25 21.77
N LEU A 172 18.27 9.55 21.58
CA LEU A 172 18.87 10.07 20.35
C LEU A 172 20.24 9.46 20.01
N HIS A 173 21.00 9.02 21.02
CA HIS A 173 22.29 8.35 20.86
C HIS A 173 22.17 7.02 20.07
N LEU A 174 20.99 6.37 20.08
CA LEU A 174 20.73 5.13 19.35
C LEU A 174 20.57 5.36 17.84
N VAL A 175 20.16 6.57 17.42
CA VAL A 175 19.98 6.92 16.02
C VAL A 175 21.33 6.95 15.29
N GLY A 176 22.39 7.42 15.96
CA GLY A 176 23.76 7.48 15.41
C GLY A 176 24.44 6.11 15.27
N LEU A 177 24.11 5.14 16.13
CA LEU A 177 24.68 3.79 16.09
C LEU A 177 24.13 2.96 14.91
N LEU A 178 22.92 3.26 14.43
CA LEU A 178 22.34 2.66 13.23
C LEU A 178 22.96 3.19 11.92
N ASN A 179 23.71 4.31 11.98
CA ASN A 179 24.46 4.87 10.86
C ASN A 179 25.84 4.22 10.65
N GLN A 180 26.28 3.33 11.56
CA GLN A 180 27.53 2.62 11.34
C GLN A 180 27.29 1.52 10.29
N PRO A 181 28.09 1.46 9.20
CA PRO A 181 28.10 0.26 8.38
C PRO A 181 28.38 -0.93 9.30
N PRO A 182 27.75 -2.10 9.07
CA PRO A 182 28.12 -3.29 9.83
C PRO A 182 29.65 -3.42 9.76
N PRO A 183 30.34 -3.69 10.89
CA PRO A 183 31.77 -3.88 10.83
C PRO A 183 32.04 -4.92 9.75
N ARG A 184 32.75 -4.52 8.69
CA ARG A 184 33.14 -5.44 7.63
C ARG A 184 33.93 -6.54 8.32
N ALA A 185 33.32 -7.72 8.44
CA ALA A 185 33.93 -8.91 9.02
C ALA A 185 35.18 -9.42 8.25
N GLY A 186 35.73 -8.63 7.33
CA GLY A 186 36.90 -8.93 6.52
C GLY A 186 38.14 -8.08 6.79
N LEU A 187 38.10 -7.08 7.70
CA LEU A 187 39.29 -6.24 7.98
C LEU A 187 40.06 -6.58 9.27
N CYS A 188 39.53 -7.44 10.15
CA CYS A 188 40.30 -7.89 11.32
C CYS A 188 41.29 -9.02 11.01
N LEU A 189 41.22 -9.66 9.84
CA LEU A 189 42.15 -10.76 9.49
C LEU A 189 43.43 -10.27 8.77
N TRP A 190 43.45 -9.03 8.26
CA TRP A 190 44.61 -8.50 7.55
C TRP A 190 45.65 -7.80 8.45
N MET A 191 45.31 -7.48 9.70
CA MET A 191 46.28 -6.95 10.68
C MET A 191 46.97 -8.04 11.52
N ALA A 192 46.38 -9.24 11.63
CA ALA A 192 47.02 -10.34 12.37
C ALA A 192 48.14 -11.03 11.57
N ILE A 193 48.03 -11.13 10.24
CA ILE A 193 49.04 -11.85 9.42
C ILE A 193 50.30 -11.00 9.16
N LYS A 194 50.24 -9.68 9.33
CA LYS A 194 51.41 -8.80 9.11
C LYS A 194 52.30 -8.63 10.34
N LEU A 195 51.89 -9.14 11.51
CA LEU A 195 52.69 -9.09 12.74
C LEU A 195 53.55 -10.34 12.98
N ASP A 196 53.20 -11.49 12.38
CA ASP A 196 53.98 -12.74 12.49
C ASP A 196 55.18 -12.83 11.53
N MET A 197 55.35 -11.86 10.62
CA MET A 197 56.43 -11.87 9.63
C MET A 197 57.61 -10.93 9.95
N LEU A 198 57.67 -10.41 11.18
CA LEU A 198 58.75 -9.56 11.70
C LEU A 198 59.46 -10.16 12.94
N LEU A 199 59.19 -11.42 13.27
CA LEU A 199 59.81 -12.15 14.39
C LEU A 199 60.74 -13.30 13.97
N PHE A 200 61.05 -13.40 12.67
CA PHE A 200 62.10 -14.27 12.14
C PHE A 200 62.97 -13.52 11.13
N GLN A 201 63.83 -12.63 11.66
CA GLN A 201 65.13 -12.29 11.07
C GLN A 201 66.03 -11.69 12.15
#